data_AF-A0A6P1BCG2-F1
#
_entry.id   AF-A0A6P1BCG2-F1
#
_cell.length_a   1.000
_cell.length_b   1.000
_cell.length_c   1.000
_cell.angle_alpha   90.00
_cell.angle_beta   90.00
_cell.angle_gamma   90.00
#
_symmetry.space_group_name_H-M   'P 1'
#
loop_
_entity.id
_entity.type
_entity.pdbx_description
1 polymer ?
#
loop_
_entity_poly.entity_id
_entity_poly.type
_entity_poly.pdbx_seq_one_letter_code
_entity_poly.pdbx_strand_id
1 'polypeptide(L)'
;MSIFSEIIDQWVIAETAFSDIESRAFANDDEPLFDNASEMRKRNDQAYFLYLFTRFEAAVNEAVVIVRGNRTLPSIPWPERRMWETMNNREIKNVAFLTRVEILMDKSSSDYATVKSYYDGRNKVAHGGVWDEQFVIPSIASTMETLMHGFPTT
;
A
#
# COMPACT_ATOMS: atom_id res chain seq x y z
N MET A 1 3.99 0.42 -18.30
CA MET A 1 4.28 -0.55 -17.23
C MET A 1 4.07 0.19 -15.92
N SER A 2 3.29 -0.34 -14.98
CA SER A 2 3.04 0.34 -13.70
C SER A 2 4.17 0.08 -12.72
N ILE A 3 4.36 1.00 -11.77
CA ILE A 3 5.34 0.80 -10.69
C ILE A 3 5.04 -0.45 -9.86
N PHE A 4 3.76 -0.86 -9.77
CA PHE A 4 3.35 -2.08 -9.09
C PHE A 4 3.86 -3.33 -9.83
N SER A 5 3.76 -3.34 -11.16
CA SER A 5 4.34 -4.40 -12.00
C SER A 5 5.85 -4.50 -11.84
N GLU A 6 6.56 -3.37 -11.84
CA GLU A 6 8.01 -3.35 -11.65
C GLU A 6 8.43 -3.89 -10.26
N ILE A 7 7.66 -3.55 -9.22
CA ILE A 7 7.89 -4.06 -7.87
C ILE A 7 7.63 -5.58 -7.80
N ILE A 8 6.58 -6.07 -8.47
CA ILE A 8 6.32 -7.51 -8.58
C ILE A 8 7.49 -8.21 -9.24
N ASP A 9 8.01 -7.69 -10.36
CA ASP A 9 9.13 -8.32 -11.07
C ASP A 9 10.39 -8.42 -10.18
N GLN A 10 10.68 -7.36 -9.42
CA GLN A 10 11.79 -7.37 -8.45
C GLN A 10 11.55 -8.38 -7.32
N TRP A 11 10.31 -8.45 -6.81
CA TRP A 11 9.93 -9.43 -5.81
C TRP A 11 10.08 -10.86 -6.32
N VAL A 12 9.66 -11.16 -7.56
CA VAL A 12 9.81 -12.49 -8.18
C VAL A 12 11.27 -12.93 -8.25
N ILE A 13 12.18 -12.02 -8.58
CA ILE A 13 13.63 -12.31 -8.61
C ILE A 13 14.12 -12.69 -7.20
N ALA A 14 13.74 -11.90 -6.18
CA ALA A 14 14.14 -12.16 -4.80
C ALA A 14 13.53 -13.48 -4.27
N GLU A 15 12.25 -13.69 -4.52
CA GLU A 15 11.49 -14.88 -4.13
C GLU A 15 12.10 -16.16 -4.72
N THR A 16 12.46 -16.13 -6.01
CA THR A 16 13.12 -17.25 -6.68
C THR A 16 14.45 -17.57 -6.01
N ALA A 17 15.26 -16.55 -5.70
CA ALA A 17 16.56 -16.75 -5.06
C ALA A 17 16.44 -17.38 -3.66
N PHE A 18 15.46 -16.96 -2.86
CA PHE A 18 15.23 -17.57 -1.54
C PHE A 18 14.66 -18.98 -1.64
N SER A 19 13.70 -19.21 -2.54
CA SER A 19 13.13 -20.53 -2.80
C SER A 19 14.20 -21.54 -3.26
N ASP A 20 15.17 -21.11 -4.06
CA ASP A 20 16.30 -21.94 -4.49
C ASP A 20 17.26 -22.28 -3.34
N ILE A 21 17.41 -21.39 -2.35
CA ILE A 21 18.18 -21.68 -1.13
C ILE A 21 17.41 -22.67 -0.25
N GLU A 22 16.13 -22.43 0.02
CA GLU A 22 15.27 -23.34 0.80
C GLU A 22 15.26 -24.75 0.21
N SER A 23 15.07 -24.85 -1.12
CA SER A 23 15.04 -26.14 -1.81
C SER A 23 16.36 -26.91 -1.70
N ARG A 24 17.50 -26.22 -1.81
CA ARG A 24 18.84 -26.82 -1.64
C ARG A 24 19.12 -27.21 -0.20
N ALA A 25 18.75 -26.38 0.77
CA ALA A 25 18.90 -26.66 2.18
C ALA A 25 18.10 -27.91 2.57
N PHE A 26 16.84 -27.98 2.13
CA PHE A 26 15.98 -29.13 2.33
C PHE A 26 16.55 -30.42 1.71
N ALA A 27 17.05 -30.36 0.47
CA ALA A 27 17.64 -31.51 -0.19
C ALA A 27 18.92 -32.04 0.52
N ASN A 28 19.60 -31.18 1.27
CA ASN A 28 20.82 -31.51 2.01
C ASN A 28 20.58 -31.79 3.50
N ASP A 29 19.32 -31.77 3.97
CA ASP A 29 18.96 -31.89 5.39
C ASP A 29 19.64 -30.83 6.28
N ASP A 30 19.86 -29.63 5.73
CA ASP A 30 20.48 -28.48 6.41
C ASP A 30 19.40 -27.58 7.03
N GLU A 31 18.86 -28.00 8.19
CA GLU A 31 17.83 -27.27 8.92
C GLU A 31 18.21 -25.80 9.23
N PRO A 32 19.42 -25.48 9.73
CA PRO A 32 19.80 -24.09 10.01
C PRO A 32 19.77 -23.19 8.78
N LEU A 33 20.22 -23.69 7.63
CA LEU A 33 20.16 -22.92 6.38
C LEU A 33 18.73 -22.72 5.90
N PHE A 34 17.89 -23.75 6.02
CA PHE A 34 16.47 -23.68 5.66
C PHE A 34 15.74 -22.62 6.50
N ASP A 35 15.89 -22.67 7.82
CA ASP A 35 15.26 -21.73 8.75
C ASP A 35 15.71 -20.28 8.47
N ASN A 36 17.01 -20.07 8.25
CA ASN A 36 17.53 -18.76 7.91
C ASN A 36 16.98 -18.24 6.58
N ALA A 37 16.91 -19.08 5.55
CA ALA A 37 16.36 -18.70 4.25
C ALA A 37 14.87 -18.33 4.36
N SER A 38 14.10 -19.09 5.14
CA SER A 38 12.69 -18.79 5.40
C SER A 38 12.48 -17.47 6.13
N GLU A 39 13.30 -17.18 7.15
CA GLU A 39 13.26 -15.90 7.84
C GLU A 39 13.66 -14.72 6.94
N MET A 40 14.65 -14.91 6.07
CA MET A 40 15.03 -13.90 5.08
C MET A 40 13.90 -13.63 4.08
N ARG A 41 13.23 -14.68 3.59
CA ARG A 41 12.08 -14.58 2.70
C ARG A 41 10.92 -13.81 3.35
N LYS A 42 10.57 -14.12 4.59
CA LYS A 42 9.54 -13.37 5.35
C LYS A 42 9.87 -11.88 5.48
N ARG A 43 11.13 -11.54 5.80
CA ARG A 43 11.59 -10.14 5.89
C ARG A 43 11.55 -9.44 4.54
N ASN A 44 11.88 -10.17 3.47
CA ASN A 44 11.79 -9.66 2.11
C ASN A 44 10.34 -9.32 1.75
N ASP A 45 9.38 -10.20 2.02
CA ASP A 45 7.96 -9.92 1.80
C ASP A 45 7.47 -8.70 2.57
N GLN A 46 7.85 -8.57 3.85
CA GLN A 46 7.54 -7.38 4.65
C GLN A 46 8.10 -6.10 4.02
N ALA A 47 9.34 -6.12 3.54
CA ALA A 47 9.95 -4.97 2.89
C ALA A 47 9.23 -4.58 1.59
N TYR A 48 8.90 -5.56 0.75
CA TYR A 48 8.15 -5.34 -0.48
C TYR A 48 6.73 -4.82 -0.21
N PHE A 49 6.05 -5.37 0.79
CA PHE A 49 4.74 -4.87 1.22
C PHE A 49 4.79 -3.42 1.68
N LEU A 50 5.76 -3.06 2.53
CA LEU A 50 5.95 -1.68 2.96
C LEU A 50 6.22 -0.76 1.76
N TYR A 51 7.05 -1.21 0.81
CA TYR A 51 7.35 -0.41 -0.37
C TYR A 51 6.12 -0.20 -1.25
N LEU A 52 5.35 -1.26 -1.54
CA LEU A 52 4.06 -1.16 -2.23
C LEU A 52 3.13 -0.16 -1.55
N PHE A 53 3.01 -0.26 -0.22
CA PHE A 53 2.17 0.65 0.55
C PHE A 53 2.61 2.11 0.44
N THR A 54 3.93 2.39 0.39
CA THR A 54 4.41 3.78 0.17
C THR A 54 4.00 4.32 -1.21
N ARG A 55 4.01 3.48 -2.26
CA ARG A 55 3.56 3.87 -3.61
C ARG A 55 2.06 4.13 -3.63
N PHE A 56 1.28 3.27 -2.98
CA PHE A 56 -0.15 3.44 -2.82
C PHE A 56 -0.49 4.72 -2.04
N GLU A 57 0.22 4.99 -0.94
CA GLU A 57 0.01 6.22 -0.15
C GLU A 57 0.31 7.48 -0.96
N ALA A 58 1.35 7.47 -1.80
CA ALA A 58 1.63 8.57 -2.71
C ALA A 58 0.48 8.81 -3.70
N ALA A 59 -0.07 7.75 -4.29
CA ALA A 59 -1.22 7.84 -5.19
C ALA A 59 -2.49 8.37 -4.49
N VAL A 60 -2.78 7.91 -3.27
CA VAL A 60 -3.87 8.46 -2.44
C VAL A 60 -3.68 9.95 -2.21
N ASN A 61 -2.45 10.39 -1.88
CA ASN A 61 -2.17 11.81 -1.68
C ASN A 61 -2.43 12.64 -2.92
N GLU A 62 -1.97 12.19 -4.08
CA GLU A 62 -2.17 12.86 -5.36
C GLU A 62 -3.66 12.96 -5.71
N ALA A 63 -4.40 11.86 -5.58
CA ALA A 63 -5.83 11.82 -5.82
C ALA A 63 -6.59 12.80 -4.91
N VAL A 64 -6.24 12.87 -3.62
CA VAL A 64 -6.86 13.81 -2.67
C VAL A 64 -6.52 15.27 -3.04
N VAL A 65 -5.31 15.55 -3.53
CA VAL A 65 -4.96 16.89 -4.05
C VAL A 65 -5.88 17.27 -5.21
N ILE A 66 -6.13 16.35 -6.14
CA ILE A 66 -6.99 16.58 -7.31
C ILE A 66 -8.44 16.82 -6.87
N VAL A 67 -9.02 15.95 -6.04
CA VAL A 67 -10.39 16.13 -5.50
C VAL A 67 -10.51 17.49 -4.83
N ARG A 68 -9.56 17.82 -3.95
CA ARG A 68 -9.56 19.08 -3.22
C ARG A 68 -9.52 20.27 -4.20
N GLY A 69 -8.60 20.27 -5.16
CA GLY A 69 -8.48 21.32 -6.16
C GLY A 69 -9.77 21.55 -6.94
N ASN A 70 -10.42 20.47 -7.36
CA ASN A 70 -11.70 20.50 -8.05
C ASN A 70 -12.82 21.05 -7.16
N ARG A 71 -12.80 20.75 -5.86
CA ARG A 71 -13.82 21.21 -4.87
C ARG A 71 -13.62 22.65 -4.38
N THR A 72 -12.46 23.26 -4.65
CA THR A 72 -12.15 24.65 -4.26
C THR A 72 -12.17 25.63 -5.44
N LEU A 73 -12.65 25.22 -6.61
CA LEU A 73 -12.72 26.10 -7.77
C LEU A 73 -13.61 27.34 -7.51
N PRO A 74 -13.27 28.52 -8.08
CA PRO A 74 -14.06 29.74 -7.91
C PRO A 74 -15.52 29.62 -8.36
N SER A 75 -15.80 28.72 -9.32
CA SER A 75 -17.13 28.40 -9.85
C SER A 75 -18.04 27.66 -8.86
N ILE A 76 -17.49 27.06 -7.81
CA ILE A 76 -18.26 26.35 -6.77
C ILE A 76 -18.74 27.37 -5.72
N PRO A 77 -20.03 27.34 -5.34
CA PRO A 77 -20.57 28.22 -4.30
C PRO A 77 -19.79 28.18 -2.99
N TRP A 78 -19.63 29.34 -2.34
CA TRP A 78 -18.90 29.45 -1.07
C TRP A 78 -19.34 28.43 0.00
N PRO A 79 -20.65 28.20 0.25
CA PRO A 79 -21.09 27.24 1.27
C PRO A 79 -20.61 25.81 1.05
N GLU A 80 -20.39 25.42 -0.22
CA GLU A 80 -19.95 24.09 -0.63
C GLU A 80 -18.42 23.95 -0.56
N ARG A 81 -17.66 24.99 -0.95
CA ARG A 81 -16.19 24.94 -0.92
C ARG A 81 -15.55 25.27 0.43
N ARG A 82 -16.23 25.99 1.33
CA ARG A 82 -15.63 26.49 2.59
C ARG A 82 -15.02 25.39 3.47
N MET A 83 -15.59 24.19 3.49
CA MET A 83 -15.01 23.07 4.25
C MET A 83 -13.70 22.58 3.63
N TRP A 84 -13.62 22.52 2.30
CA TRP A 84 -12.41 22.15 1.57
C TRP A 84 -11.32 23.21 1.71
N GLU A 85 -11.69 24.49 1.75
CA GLU A 85 -10.78 25.61 2.02
C GLU A 85 -10.15 25.53 3.42
N THR A 86 -10.88 25.05 4.44
CA THR A 86 -10.27 24.83 5.77
C THR A 86 -9.19 23.75 5.75
N MET A 87 -9.27 22.80 4.80
CA MET A 87 -8.23 21.80 4.58
C MET A 87 -7.05 22.34 3.75
N ASN A 88 -7.19 23.47 3.03
CA ASN A 88 -6.07 24.08 2.27
C ASN A 88 -4.96 24.60 3.17
N ASN A 89 -5.29 24.98 4.42
CA ASN A 89 -4.32 25.46 5.40
C ASN A 89 -3.48 24.34 6.02
N ARG A 90 -3.69 23.08 5.63
CA ARG A 90 -2.93 21.92 6.11
C ARG A 90 -2.26 21.22 4.92
N GLU A 91 -1.01 20.81 5.09
CA GLU A 91 -0.40 19.89 4.14
C GLU A 91 -1.16 18.54 4.21
N ILE A 92 -1.57 17.99 3.07
CA ILE A 92 -2.39 16.75 3.02
C ILE A 92 -1.70 15.58 3.74
N LYS A 93 -0.37 15.51 3.69
CA LYS A 93 0.43 14.51 4.42
C LYS A 93 0.22 14.55 5.95
N ASN A 94 -0.26 15.66 6.51
CA ASN A 94 -0.56 15.80 7.94
C ASN A 94 -1.98 15.35 8.30
N VAL A 95 -2.81 15.01 7.31
CA VAL A 95 -4.11 14.37 7.53
C VAL A 95 -3.89 12.87 7.69
N ALA A 96 -4.56 12.26 8.67
CA ALA A 96 -4.49 10.82 8.91
C ALA A 96 -4.80 10.03 7.62
N PHE A 97 -4.03 8.97 7.37
CA PHE A 97 -4.12 8.21 6.12
C PHE A 97 -5.55 7.73 5.81
N LEU A 98 -6.23 7.10 6.77
CA LEU A 98 -7.60 6.63 6.56
C LEU A 98 -8.59 7.77 6.31
N THR A 99 -8.38 8.95 6.88
CA THR A 99 -9.21 10.13 6.57
C THR A 99 -9.00 10.59 5.12
N ARG A 100 -7.79 10.47 4.57
CA ARG A 100 -7.52 10.71 3.14
C ARG A 100 -8.24 9.69 2.27
N VAL A 101 -8.27 8.42 2.68
CA VAL A 101 -9.00 7.36 1.96
C VAL A 101 -10.51 7.59 1.99
N GLU A 102 -11.08 8.04 3.12
CA GLU A 102 -12.51 8.38 3.25
C GLU A 102 -12.97 9.52 2.32
N ILE A 103 -12.04 10.33 1.80
CA ILE A 103 -12.34 11.34 0.78
C ILE A 103 -12.52 10.70 -0.61
N LEU A 104 -11.81 9.60 -0.87
CA LEU A 104 -11.77 8.94 -2.17
C LEU A 104 -12.81 7.83 -2.32
N MET A 105 -13.23 7.20 -1.23
CA MET A 105 -14.14 6.06 -1.25
C MET A 105 -15.07 6.01 -0.04
N ASP A 106 -16.21 5.33 -0.20
CA ASP A 106 -17.19 5.13 0.87
C ASP A 106 -16.62 4.23 1.98
N LYS A 107 -16.73 4.68 3.23
CA LYS A 107 -16.27 3.94 4.42
C LYS A 107 -16.98 2.60 4.62
N SER A 108 -18.19 2.45 4.08
CA SER A 108 -18.97 1.21 4.13
C SER A 108 -18.60 0.21 3.03
N SER A 109 -17.77 0.62 2.06
CA SER A 109 -17.36 -0.25 0.94
C SER A 109 -16.38 -1.34 1.38
N SER A 110 -16.39 -2.46 0.66
CA SER A 110 -15.37 -3.50 0.79
C SER A 110 -13.97 -2.99 0.49
N ASP A 111 -13.85 -2.06 -0.46
CA ASP A 111 -12.58 -1.45 -0.87
C ASP A 111 -11.94 -0.67 0.27
N TYR A 112 -12.74 0.10 1.02
CA TYR A 112 -12.28 0.77 2.23
C TYR A 112 -11.81 -0.24 3.29
N ALA A 113 -12.56 -1.33 3.49
CA ALA A 113 -12.18 -2.36 4.45
C ALA A 113 -10.84 -3.01 4.08
N THR A 114 -10.60 -3.27 2.79
CA THR A 114 -9.33 -3.78 2.26
C THR A 114 -8.19 -2.81 2.54
N VAL A 115 -8.34 -1.53 2.18
CA VAL A 115 -7.33 -0.50 2.43
C VAL A 115 -7.02 -0.36 3.92
N LYS A 116 -8.05 -0.43 4.76
CA LYS A 116 -7.89 -0.41 6.22
C LYS A 116 -7.09 -1.62 6.70
N SER A 117 -7.37 -2.83 6.22
CA SER A 117 -6.59 -4.02 6.59
C SER A 117 -5.12 -3.87 6.20
N TYR A 118 -4.84 -3.40 4.98
CA TYR A 118 -3.46 -3.13 4.55
C TYR A 118 -2.78 -2.03 5.38
N TYR A 119 -3.50 -0.98 5.76
CA TYR A 119 -2.96 0.07 6.62
C TYR A 119 -2.63 -0.45 8.02
N ASP A 120 -3.50 -1.28 8.60
CA ASP A 120 -3.28 -1.92 9.89
C ASP A 120 -2.07 -2.89 9.82
N GLY A 121 -1.97 -3.69 8.75
CA GLY A 121 -0.82 -4.54 8.45
C GLY A 121 0.47 -3.73 8.34
N ARG A 122 0.45 -2.61 7.60
CA ARG A 122 1.61 -1.71 7.46
C ARG A 122 2.05 -1.17 8.80
N ASN A 123 1.13 -0.73 9.65
CA ASN A 123 1.48 -0.21 10.97
C ASN A 123 2.06 -1.30 11.88
N LYS A 124 1.49 -2.51 11.87
CA LYS A 124 2.07 -3.66 12.60
C LYS A 124 3.51 -3.92 12.18
N VAL A 125 3.77 -4.09 10.89
CA VAL A 125 5.12 -4.36 10.35
C VAL A 125 6.08 -3.22 10.64
N ALA A 126 5.68 -1.97 10.41
CA ALA A 126 6.52 -0.79 10.62
C ALA A 126 6.94 -0.61 12.10
N HIS A 127 6.18 -1.15 13.04
CA HIS A 127 6.49 -1.14 14.47
C HIS A 127 7.16 -2.43 14.97
N GLY A 128 7.65 -3.28 14.05
CA GLY A 128 8.36 -4.53 14.38
C GLY A 128 7.45 -5.68 14.79
N GLY A 129 6.13 -5.54 14.58
CA GLY A 129 5.16 -6.61 14.75
C GLY A 129 5.03 -7.50 13.51
N VAL A 130 4.24 -8.56 13.65
CA VAL A 130 3.87 -9.46 12.55
C VAL A 130 2.43 -9.17 12.15
N TRP A 131 2.15 -9.16 10.86
CA TRP A 131 0.79 -9.16 10.35
C TRP A 131 0.35 -10.62 10.18
N ASP A 132 -0.81 -10.95 10.75
CA ASP A 132 -1.30 -12.34 10.83
C ASP A 132 -1.71 -12.90 9.46
N GLU A 133 -1.88 -12.04 8.46
CA GLU A 133 -2.14 -12.41 7.08
C GLU A 133 -0.83 -12.63 6.31
N GLN A 134 -0.83 -13.62 5.42
CA GLN A 134 0.31 -13.87 4.54
C GLN A 134 0.48 -12.71 3.54
N PHE A 135 1.72 -12.24 3.38
CA PHE A 135 2.09 -11.26 2.36
C PHE A 135 2.11 -11.89 0.97
N VAL A 136 0.94 -12.01 0.33
CA VAL A 136 0.88 -12.42 -1.08
C VAL A 136 1.13 -11.19 -1.96
N ILE A 137 2.41 -10.84 -2.13
CA ILE A 137 2.87 -9.58 -2.76
C ILE A 137 2.21 -9.31 -4.13
N PRO A 138 2.14 -10.27 -5.07
CA PRO A 138 1.45 -10.03 -6.35
C PRO A 138 -0.03 -9.69 -6.19
N SER A 139 -0.74 -10.37 -5.30
CA SER A 139 -2.16 -10.14 -5.04
C SER A 139 -2.40 -8.78 -4.38
N ILE A 140 -1.55 -8.40 -3.41
CA ILE A 140 -1.62 -7.09 -2.75
C ILE A 140 -1.37 -5.97 -3.77
N ALA A 141 -0.33 -6.09 -4.58
CA ALA A 141 0.01 -5.12 -5.62
C ALA A 141 -1.12 -4.95 -6.64
N SER A 142 -1.67 -6.05 -7.15
CA SER A 142 -2.81 -6.03 -8.08
C SER A 142 -4.06 -5.40 -7.46
N THR A 143 -4.31 -5.68 -6.18
CA THR A 143 -5.44 -5.08 -5.44
C THR A 143 -5.25 -3.56 -5.29
N MET A 144 -4.07 -3.11 -4.88
CA MET A 144 -3.75 -1.67 -4.75
C MET A 144 -3.87 -0.94 -6.09
N GLU A 145 -3.41 -1.54 -7.17
CA GLU A 145 -3.54 -0.99 -8.52
C GLU A 145 -5.00 -0.89 -8.96
N THR A 146 -5.80 -1.92 -8.70
CA THR A 146 -7.25 -1.91 -8.99
C THR A 146 -7.97 -0.80 -8.23
N LEU A 147 -7.67 -0.65 -6.93
CA LEU A 147 -8.22 0.42 -6.10
C LEU A 147 -7.87 1.81 -6.66
N MET A 148 -6.65 1.97 -7.18
CA MET A 148 -6.19 3.23 -7.76
C MET A 148 -6.89 3.60 -9.08
N HIS A 149 -7.40 2.63 -9.85
CA HIS A 149 -8.19 2.94 -11.06
C HIS A 149 -9.48 3.71 -10.76
N GLY A 150 -10.01 3.60 -9.54
CA GLY A 150 -11.17 4.39 -9.10
C GLY A 150 -10.82 5.83 -8.69
N PHE A 151 -9.53 6.17 -8.59
CA PHE A 151 -9.11 7.50 -8.17
C PHE A 151 -9.19 8.50 -9.32
N PRO A 152 -9.52 9.77 -9.03
CA PRO A 152 -9.46 10.82 -10.03
C PRO A 152 -8.03 11.01 -10.52
N THR A 153 -7.87 10.95 -11.84
CA THR A 153 -6.63 11.29 -12.55
C THR A 153 -6.72 12.71 -13.08
N THR A 154 -5.56 13.31 -13.36
CA THR A 154 -5.45 14.64 -14.00
C THR A 154 -6.13 14.68 -15.37
#